data_AF-D7MPE5-F1
#
_entry.id   AF-D7MPE5-F1
#
_cell.length_a   1.000
_cell.length_b   1.000
_cell.length_c   1.000
_cell.angle_alpha   90.00
_cell.angle_beta   90.00
_cell.angle_gamma   90.00
#
_symmetry.space_group_name_H-M   'P 1'
#
loop_
_entity.id
_entity.type
_entity.pdbx_description
1 polymer ?
#
loop_
_entity_poly.entity_id
_entity_poly.type
_entity_poly.pdbx_seq_one_letter_code
_entity_poly.pdbx_strand_id
1 'polypeptide(L)'
;MYGRDPWGGPLEINTADSATDDDRSRNLNDLDRAALSRPLDETQQSWLLGPTEQKKKKYVDLGCIIVSRQIFVWTVGTLVAAALLAGFITLIVKTVPRHHPKSPPPDNYTLALHKALKFFNAQKSGKLPKHNNVSWRGNSGLQDGKGETGSFYKDLVGGYYDAGDAIKFNFPMAYAMTMLSWSVIEYSAKYEAAGELTHVKELIKWGTDYFLKTFNSTADSIDDLVSQVGSGNTDDGNTDPNDHYCWMRPEDMDYKRPVTTCNGGCSDLAAEMAAALASASIVFKDNKEYSKKLVHGAKVVYQFGRTRRGRYSAGTAESSKFYNSSMYWDEFIWGGAWMYYATGNVTYLNLITQPTMAKHAGAFWGGPYYGVFSWDNKLAGAQLLLSRLRLFLSPGYPYEEILRTFHNQTSIVMCSYLPVFNKFNRTNGGLIELNHGAPQPLQYSVNAAFLATLYSDYLDAADTPGWYCGPNFYSTSVLRDFARSQIDYILGKNPRKMSYLVGFGTKYPKHVHHRGASIPKNKVKYNCKGGWKWRDSKKPNPNTIEGAMVAGPDKRDGFRDVRMNYNYTEPTLAGNAGLVAALVALSGEAEATGKIDKNTIFSAVPPLFPTPPPPPAPWKP
;
A
#
# COMPACT_ATOMS: atom_id res chain seq x y z
N MET A 1 53.07 -4.72 -10.55
CA MET A 1 53.34 -5.97 -11.30
C MET A 1 52.18 -6.21 -12.27
N TYR A 2 52.51 -6.17 -13.56
CA TYR A 2 51.81 -6.60 -14.79
C TYR A 2 50.27 -6.70 -14.88
N GLY A 3 49.69 -5.89 -15.79
CA GLY A 3 49.02 -6.40 -17.01
C GLY A 3 47.49 -6.22 -17.15
N ARG A 4 47.05 -5.31 -18.04
CA ARG A 4 46.37 -5.61 -19.34
C ARG A 4 45.60 -4.38 -19.90
N ASP A 5 46.03 -3.95 -21.08
CA ASP A 5 45.29 -3.21 -22.13
C ASP A 5 44.27 -4.14 -22.85
N PRO A 6 43.34 -3.69 -23.76
CA PRO A 6 43.45 -2.50 -24.63
C PRO A 6 42.15 -1.71 -24.96
N TRP A 7 42.28 -0.39 -25.12
CA TRP A 7 41.55 0.42 -26.10
C TRP A 7 42.54 0.69 -27.26
N GLY A 8 42.19 0.53 -28.53
CA GLY A 8 41.21 1.34 -29.24
C GLY A 8 41.98 2.29 -30.17
N GLY A 9 41.89 2.07 -31.48
CA GLY A 9 42.53 2.90 -32.50
C GLY A 9 41.71 2.89 -33.80
N PRO A 10 41.81 3.95 -34.62
CA PRO A 10 40.66 4.62 -35.24
C PRO A 10 40.67 4.57 -36.77
N LEU A 11 39.65 5.13 -37.44
CA LEU A 11 39.74 5.94 -38.67
C LEU A 11 38.34 6.36 -39.19
N GLU A 12 38.03 7.65 -39.01
CA GLU A 12 37.65 8.69 -40.00
C GLU A 12 37.65 8.28 -41.50
N ILE A 13 36.92 8.84 -42.50
CA ILE A 13 36.10 10.06 -42.67
C ILE A 13 35.44 10.05 -44.08
N ASN A 14 34.31 10.75 -44.20
CA ASN A 14 33.67 11.50 -45.31
C ASN A 14 33.14 10.91 -46.65
N THR A 15 31.89 11.32 -46.84
CA THR A 15 31.04 11.64 -48.00
C THR A 15 31.67 12.46 -49.14
N ALA A 16 31.25 12.23 -50.40
CA ALA A 16 30.33 13.11 -51.17
C ALA A 16 30.47 12.95 -52.72
N ASP A 17 29.29 12.84 -53.37
CA ASP A 17 28.83 13.44 -54.64
C ASP A 17 29.64 13.41 -55.96
N SER A 18 28.99 12.89 -57.02
CA SER A 18 28.41 13.68 -58.15
C SER A 18 28.57 13.09 -59.56
N ALA A 19 27.43 13.09 -60.28
CA ALA A 19 27.19 13.54 -61.66
C ALA A 19 27.67 12.75 -62.92
N THR A 20 26.64 12.48 -63.76
CA THR A 20 26.51 12.66 -65.23
C THR A 20 27.10 11.66 -66.25
N ASP A 21 26.15 11.12 -67.02
CA ASP A 21 26.02 11.06 -68.49
C ASP A 21 26.72 10.02 -69.40
N ASP A 22 25.86 9.58 -70.33
CA ASP A 22 26.03 9.24 -71.75
C ASP A 22 26.48 7.84 -72.23
N ASP A 23 25.50 7.18 -72.87
CA ASP A 23 25.49 6.74 -74.28
C ASP A 23 26.78 6.17 -74.90
N ARG A 24 26.75 4.88 -75.26
CA ARG A 24 26.67 4.42 -76.67
C ARG A 24 26.81 2.91 -76.84
N SER A 25 25.93 2.42 -77.70
CA SER A 25 26.02 1.17 -78.46
C SER A 25 27.33 1.00 -79.23
N ARG A 26 27.81 -0.25 -79.37
CA ARG A 26 27.87 -1.01 -80.65
C ARG A 26 28.85 -2.18 -80.61
N ASN A 27 28.41 -3.27 -81.26
CA ASN A 27 29.20 -4.19 -82.10
C ASN A 27 30.22 -5.09 -81.40
N LEU A 28 30.56 -6.29 -81.88
CA LEU A 28 30.12 -7.25 -82.90
C LEU A 28 31.10 -8.44 -82.72
N ASN A 29 30.74 -9.59 -83.29
CA ASN A 29 31.67 -10.66 -83.74
C ASN A 29 32.30 -11.54 -82.62
N ASP A 30 32.48 -12.85 -82.79
CA ASP A 30 32.48 -13.66 -84.00
C ASP A 30 32.53 -15.17 -83.66
N LEU A 31 32.19 -15.98 -84.66
CA LEU A 31 32.70 -17.33 -84.99
C LEU A 31 32.27 -18.53 -84.12
N ASP A 32 31.37 -19.39 -84.59
CA ASP A 32 31.53 -20.48 -85.59
C ASP A 32 32.16 -21.78 -85.03
N ARG A 33 31.41 -22.90 -85.13
CA ARG A 33 31.84 -24.05 -85.94
C ARG A 33 30.74 -25.10 -86.12
N ALA A 34 30.43 -25.38 -87.38
CA ALA A 34 29.59 -26.46 -87.88
C ALA A 34 30.36 -27.79 -88.04
N ALA A 35 29.63 -28.91 -88.09
CA ALA A 35 29.87 -30.09 -88.95
C ALA A 35 28.76 -31.13 -88.68
N LEU A 36 27.81 -31.42 -89.58
CA LEU A 36 27.85 -32.14 -90.88
C LEU A 36 27.49 -33.64 -90.76
N SER A 37 26.35 -34.04 -91.37
CA SER A 37 26.14 -35.29 -92.12
C SER A 37 24.65 -35.39 -92.54
N ARG A 38 24.30 -34.98 -93.76
CA ARG A 38 24.15 -35.74 -95.03
C ARG A 38 22.91 -36.69 -95.11
N PRO A 39 22.21 -36.75 -96.27
CA PRO A 39 20.84 -37.26 -96.42
C PRO A 39 20.72 -38.49 -97.36
N LEU A 40 19.46 -38.87 -97.67
CA LEU A 40 18.90 -39.78 -98.71
C LEU A 40 18.13 -40.94 -98.06
N ASP A 41 16.99 -41.42 -98.55
CA ASP A 41 15.92 -40.87 -99.39
C ASP A 41 14.73 -41.83 -99.23
N GLU A 42 13.53 -41.33 -99.49
CA GLU A 42 12.33 -42.05 -99.96
C GLU A 42 12.02 -43.49 -99.49
N THR A 43 10.90 -43.64 -98.77
CA THR A 43 9.72 -44.33 -99.34
C THR A 43 8.46 -44.12 -98.49
N GLN A 44 7.35 -43.89 -99.20
CA GLN A 44 5.94 -43.99 -98.77
C GLN A 44 5.39 -42.80 -97.95
N GLN A 45 4.94 -41.75 -98.64
CA GLN A 45 3.52 -41.54 -98.99
C GLN A 45 2.56 -41.82 -97.83
N SER A 46 1.92 -40.77 -97.27
CA SER A 46 0.54 -40.46 -97.67
C SER A 46 -0.24 -39.61 -96.64
N TRP A 47 -0.57 -38.38 -97.07
CA TRP A 47 -1.88 -37.71 -96.90
C TRP A 47 -2.22 -36.97 -95.59
N LEU A 48 -2.31 -35.63 -95.78
CA LEU A 48 -3.35 -34.70 -95.33
C LEU A 48 -3.46 -34.30 -93.84
N LEU A 49 -3.31 -32.97 -93.66
CA LEU A 49 -3.85 -32.13 -92.58
C LEU A 49 -3.07 -32.14 -91.25
N GLY A 50 -1.97 -31.38 -91.23
CA GLY A 50 -1.36 -30.88 -89.98
C GLY A 50 -1.84 -29.44 -89.68
N PRO A 51 -2.33 -29.14 -88.46
CA PRO A 51 -2.76 -27.81 -88.07
C PRO A 51 -1.58 -26.86 -87.78
N THR A 52 -1.81 -25.56 -87.90
CA THR A 52 -0.88 -24.45 -87.68
C THR A 52 -0.20 -24.49 -86.29
N GLU A 53 1.14 -24.49 -86.26
CA GLU A 53 1.89 -24.27 -85.02
C GLU A 53 1.64 -22.85 -84.48
N GLN A 54 0.92 -22.75 -83.35
CA GLN A 54 0.81 -21.51 -82.59
C GLN A 54 2.13 -21.20 -81.89
N LYS A 55 2.83 -20.14 -82.32
CA LYS A 55 3.97 -19.56 -81.59
C LYS A 55 3.53 -19.18 -80.16
N LYS A 56 4.07 -19.85 -79.14
CA LYS A 56 3.88 -19.48 -77.73
C LYS A 56 4.38 -18.05 -77.50
N LYS A 57 3.48 -17.10 -77.19
CA LYS A 57 3.83 -15.70 -76.89
C LYS A 57 4.77 -15.65 -75.67
N LYS A 58 5.98 -15.11 -75.87
CA LYS A 58 7.08 -15.06 -74.89
C LYS A 58 6.88 -13.94 -73.84
N TYR A 59 5.90 -13.06 -74.03
CA TYR A 59 5.63 -11.86 -73.22
C TYR A 59 4.13 -11.72 -72.92
N VAL A 60 3.82 -11.10 -71.79
CA VAL A 60 2.46 -10.72 -71.34
C VAL A 60 2.36 -9.20 -71.40
N ASP A 61 1.33 -8.71 -72.10
CA ASP A 61 1.09 -7.28 -72.28
C ASP A 61 0.02 -6.81 -71.30
N LEU A 62 0.37 -5.88 -70.42
CA LEU A 62 -0.52 -5.32 -69.40
C LEU A 62 -0.98 -3.89 -69.77
N GLY A 63 -0.93 -3.54 -71.06
CA GLY A 63 -1.48 -2.29 -71.61
C GLY A 63 -0.48 -1.13 -71.65
N CYS A 64 0.36 -0.96 -70.62
CA CYS A 64 1.41 0.07 -70.62
C CYS A 64 2.83 -0.48 -70.41
N ILE A 65 3.01 -1.77 -70.13
CA ILE A 65 4.31 -2.42 -69.93
C ILE A 65 4.25 -3.86 -70.46
N ILE A 66 5.25 -4.25 -71.26
CA ILE A 66 5.42 -5.62 -71.79
C ILE A 66 6.40 -6.36 -70.89
N VAL A 67 5.94 -7.40 -70.18
CA VAL A 67 6.76 -8.17 -69.23
C VAL A 67 6.97 -9.59 -69.73
N SER A 68 8.17 -10.14 -69.57
CA SER A 68 8.45 -11.55 -69.89
C SER A 68 7.48 -12.46 -69.15
N ARG A 69 6.89 -13.44 -69.85
CA ARG A 69 5.90 -14.36 -69.28
C ARG A 69 6.46 -15.14 -68.09
N GLN A 70 7.76 -15.44 -68.10
CA GLN A 70 8.43 -16.07 -66.95
C GLN A 70 8.43 -15.14 -65.74
N ILE A 71 8.86 -13.89 -65.90
CA ILE A 71 8.94 -12.91 -64.81
C ILE A 71 7.54 -12.64 -64.24
N PHE A 72 6.53 -12.47 -65.10
CA PHE A 72 5.15 -12.27 -64.68
C PHE A 72 4.62 -13.45 -63.84
N VAL A 73 4.86 -14.69 -64.27
CA VAL A 73 4.43 -15.89 -63.52
C VAL A 73 5.15 -16.01 -62.18
N TRP A 74 6.45 -15.69 -62.11
CA TRP A 74 7.19 -15.68 -60.86
C TRP A 74 6.72 -14.58 -59.90
N THR A 75 6.45 -13.37 -60.39
CA THR A 75 5.94 -12.26 -59.55
C THR A 75 4.54 -12.56 -59.02
N VAL A 76 3.62 -13.02 -59.87
CA VAL A 76 2.27 -13.43 -59.45
C VAL A 76 2.34 -14.61 -58.49
N GLY A 77 3.18 -15.61 -58.77
CA GLY A 77 3.40 -16.75 -57.88
C GLY A 77 3.93 -16.34 -56.50
N THR A 78 4.85 -15.37 -56.45
CA THR A 78 5.41 -14.84 -55.19
C THR A 78 4.36 -14.06 -54.41
N LEU A 79 3.54 -13.25 -55.08
CA LEU A 79 2.43 -12.52 -54.44
C LEU A 79 1.37 -13.48 -53.88
N VAL A 80 1.03 -14.53 -54.62
CA VAL A 80 0.08 -15.56 -54.15
C VAL A 80 0.67 -16.34 -52.98
N ALA A 81 1.95 -16.72 -53.02
CA ALA A 81 2.61 -17.39 -51.91
C ALA A 81 2.67 -16.49 -50.65
N ALA A 82 2.98 -15.20 -50.82
CA ALA A 82 2.98 -14.24 -49.72
C ALA A 82 1.57 -14.03 -49.13
N ALA A 83 0.54 -13.96 -49.97
CA ALA A 83 -0.85 -13.87 -49.53
C ALA A 83 -1.31 -15.13 -48.79
N LEU A 84 -0.92 -16.32 -49.27
CA LEU A 84 -1.18 -17.59 -48.57
C LEU A 84 -0.44 -17.66 -47.24
N LEU A 85 0.81 -17.19 -47.17
CA LEU A 85 1.59 -17.14 -45.94
C LEU A 85 0.97 -16.19 -44.91
N ALA A 86 0.58 -14.99 -45.35
CA ALA A 86 -0.11 -14.01 -44.50
C ALA A 86 -1.48 -14.53 -44.04
N GLY A 87 -2.23 -15.19 -44.94
CA GLY A 87 -3.49 -15.86 -44.63
C GLY A 87 -3.30 -16.98 -43.60
N PHE A 88 -2.24 -17.78 -43.74
CA PHE A 88 -1.89 -18.86 -42.83
C PHE A 88 -1.47 -18.35 -41.45
N ILE A 89 -0.66 -17.28 -41.38
CA ILE A 89 -0.31 -16.61 -40.11
C ILE A 89 -1.57 -16.04 -39.44
N THR A 90 -2.45 -15.39 -40.21
CA THR A 90 -3.70 -14.83 -39.68
C THR A 90 -4.65 -15.93 -39.19
N LEU A 91 -4.70 -17.05 -39.90
CA LEU A 91 -5.44 -18.24 -39.50
C LEU A 91 -4.88 -18.78 -38.18
N ILE A 92 -3.56 -18.99 -38.06
CA ILE A 92 -2.91 -19.42 -36.82
C ILE A 92 -3.20 -18.46 -35.67
N VAL A 93 -3.06 -17.14 -35.88
CA VAL A 93 -3.33 -16.14 -34.84
C VAL A 93 -4.80 -16.14 -34.38
N LYS A 94 -5.73 -16.48 -35.28
CA LYS A 94 -7.17 -16.58 -34.95
C LYS A 94 -7.59 -17.94 -34.40
N THR A 95 -6.94 -19.03 -34.79
CA THR A 95 -7.31 -20.41 -34.40
C THR A 95 -6.54 -20.92 -33.21
N VAL A 96 -5.36 -20.36 -32.90
CA VAL A 96 -4.65 -20.65 -31.65
C VAL A 96 -5.47 -20.03 -30.52
N PRO A 97 -6.04 -20.85 -29.61
CA PRO A 97 -6.77 -20.33 -28.47
C PRO A 97 -5.78 -19.50 -27.66
N ARG A 98 -6.05 -18.19 -27.52
CA ARG A 98 -5.39 -17.33 -26.53
C ARG A 98 -5.70 -17.89 -25.15
N HIS A 99 -4.94 -18.88 -24.73
CA HIS A 99 -4.79 -19.21 -23.33
C HIS A 99 -4.07 -18.01 -22.76
N HIS A 100 -4.84 -16.97 -22.39
CA HIS A 100 -4.38 -16.11 -21.32
C HIS A 100 -4.12 -17.07 -20.17
N PRO A 101 -2.85 -17.27 -19.76
CA PRO A 101 -2.59 -18.08 -18.58
C PRO A 101 -3.48 -17.50 -17.49
N LYS A 102 -4.34 -18.34 -16.90
CA LYS A 102 -5.14 -17.91 -15.74
C LYS A 102 -4.13 -17.35 -14.75
N SER A 103 -4.34 -16.12 -14.29
CA SER A 103 -3.50 -15.54 -13.26
C SER A 103 -3.37 -16.55 -12.13
N PRO A 104 -2.15 -16.76 -11.60
CA PRO A 104 -1.97 -17.67 -10.48
C PRO A 104 -2.95 -17.29 -9.36
N PRO A 105 -3.46 -18.27 -8.60
CA PRO A 105 -4.34 -17.97 -7.48
C PRO A 105 -3.63 -16.99 -6.54
N PRO A 106 -4.35 -16.00 -5.98
CA PRO A 106 -3.75 -15.00 -5.11
C PRO A 106 -3.06 -15.68 -3.92
N ASP A 107 -1.90 -15.14 -3.53
CA ASP A 107 -1.16 -15.63 -2.37
C ASP A 107 -1.96 -15.47 -1.06
N ASN A 108 -1.53 -16.17 -0.01
CA ASN A 108 -2.21 -16.16 1.28
C ASN A 108 -2.29 -14.76 1.91
N TYR A 109 -1.28 -13.91 1.73
CA TYR A 109 -1.27 -12.54 2.26
C TYR A 109 -2.26 -11.67 1.50
N THR A 110 -2.35 -11.81 0.18
CA THR A 110 -3.34 -11.13 -0.67
C THR A 110 -4.77 -11.55 -0.29
N LEU A 111 -5.02 -12.85 -0.07
CA LEU A 111 -6.31 -13.34 0.44
C LEU A 111 -6.65 -12.81 1.85
N ALA A 112 -5.66 -12.71 2.73
CA ALA A 112 -5.82 -12.12 4.05
C ALA A 112 -6.06 -10.60 3.98
N LEU A 113 -5.42 -9.90 3.05
CA LEU A 113 -5.54 -8.45 2.83
C LEU A 113 -6.98 -8.07 2.46
N HIS A 114 -7.56 -8.78 1.49
CA HIS A 114 -8.98 -8.62 1.11
C HIS A 114 -9.91 -8.72 2.32
N LYS A 115 -9.66 -9.68 3.22
CA LYS A 115 -10.45 -9.85 4.44
C LYS A 115 -10.19 -8.72 5.41
N ALA A 116 -8.93 -8.41 5.71
CA ALA A 116 -8.55 -7.37 6.68
C ALA A 116 -9.15 -6.00 6.32
N LEU A 117 -9.27 -5.65 5.04
CA LEU A 117 -9.94 -4.41 4.61
C LEU A 117 -11.46 -4.43 4.87
N LYS A 118 -12.13 -5.59 4.79
CA LYS A 118 -13.56 -5.71 5.13
C LYS A 118 -13.87 -5.39 6.59
N PHE A 119 -12.92 -5.58 7.50
CA PHE A 119 -13.10 -5.18 8.90
C PHE A 119 -13.43 -3.69 9.02
N PHE A 120 -12.72 -2.83 8.28
CA PHE A 120 -13.01 -1.39 8.31
C PHE A 120 -14.42 -1.07 7.80
N ASN A 121 -14.93 -1.77 6.77
CA ASN A 121 -16.34 -1.63 6.38
C ASN A 121 -17.31 -2.00 7.52
N ALA A 122 -16.95 -3.00 8.31
CA ALA A 122 -17.71 -3.43 9.47
C ALA A 122 -17.61 -2.46 10.66
N GLN A 123 -16.64 -1.53 10.66
CA GLN A 123 -16.45 -0.49 11.68
C GLN A 123 -17.06 0.87 11.31
N LYS A 124 -17.49 1.10 10.06
CA LYS A 124 -18.03 2.41 9.63
C LYS A 124 -19.23 2.84 10.49
N SER A 125 -19.19 4.06 11.02
CA SER A 125 -20.31 4.73 11.69
C SER A 125 -20.97 5.73 10.74
N GLY A 126 -22.24 6.05 10.95
CA GLY A 126 -22.98 7.04 10.17
C GLY A 126 -23.89 6.42 9.11
N LYS A 127 -24.14 7.15 8.03
CA LYS A 127 -24.99 6.70 6.91
C LYS A 127 -24.15 5.88 5.93
N LEU A 128 -24.25 4.56 6.00
CA LEU A 128 -23.44 3.65 5.20
C LEU A 128 -23.72 3.78 3.69
N PRO A 129 -22.71 3.58 2.84
CA PRO A 129 -22.90 3.53 1.39
C PRO A 129 -23.76 2.32 0.99
N LYS A 130 -24.45 2.40 -0.15
CA LYS A 130 -25.29 1.30 -0.66
C LYS A 130 -24.51 -0.02 -0.80
N HIS A 131 -23.24 0.06 -1.15
CA HIS A 131 -22.34 -1.09 -1.34
C HIS A 131 -21.29 -1.16 -0.21
N ASN A 132 -21.71 -1.37 1.04
CA ASN A 132 -20.78 -1.48 2.18
C ASN A 132 -20.10 -2.87 2.31
N ASN A 133 -20.48 -3.87 1.50
CA ASN A 133 -19.95 -5.25 1.54
C ASN A 133 -20.03 -5.96 2.91
N VAL A 134 -20.82 -5.44 3.85
CA VAL A 134 -21.09 -6.02 5.17
C VAL A 134 -22.61 -5.99 5.38
N SER A 135 -23.27 -7.10 5.02
CA SER A 135 -24.73 -7.17 4.93
C SER A 135 -25.46 -7.03 6.26
N TRP A 136 -24.79 -7.29 7.38
CA TRP A 136 -25.38 -7.23 8.72
C TRP A 136 -25.28 -5.85 9.39
N ARG A 137 -24.47 -4.93 8.85
CA ARG A 137 -24.37 -3.54 9.31
C ARG A 137 -25.46 -2.65 8.70
N GLY A 138 -25.81 -1.58 9.39
CA GLY A 138 -26.73 -0.55 8.95
C GLY A 138 -26.33 0.86 9.40
N ASN A 139 -27.17 1.84 9.05
CA ASN A 139 -26.95 3.23 9.44
C ASN A 139 -27.01 3.37 10.97
N SER A 140 -26.03 4.05 11.57
CA SER A 140 -25.90 4.18 13.03
C SER A 140 -25.23 5.50 13.41
N GLY A 141 -25.36 5.93 14.67
CA GLY A 141 -24.72 7.17 15.16
C GLY A 141 -25.16 8.42 14.38
N LEU A 142 -26.43 8.46 13.93
CA LEU A 142 -26.95 9.52 13.04
C LEU A 142 -27.23 10.86 13.73
N GLN A 143 -27.13 10.88 15.06
CA GLN A 143 -27.32 12.06 15.91
C GLN A 143 -26.01 12.58 16.50
N ASP A 144 -24.88 11.94 16.19
CA ASP A 144 -23.58 12.31 16.72
C ASP A 144 -23.25 13.78 16.39
N GLY A 145 -23.10 14.61 17.43
CA GLY A 145 -22.77 16.04 17.33
C GLY A 145 -23.86 16.96 16.77
N LYS A 146 -25.10 16.47 16.60
CA LYS A 146 -26.22 17.31 16.11
C LYS A 146 -26.97 17.98 17.25
N GLY A 147 -27.38 19.23 17.02
CA GLY A 147 -28.27 19.97 17.93
C GLY A 147 -27.59 20.53 19.18
N GLU A 148 -26.27 20.43 19.29
CA GLU A 148 -25.50 21.08 20.36
C GLU A 148 -25.36 22.57 20.04
N THR A 149 -26.14 23.41 20.72
CA THR A 149 -26.15 24.85 20.47
C THR A 149 -24.87 25.48 20.98
N GLY A 150 -24.18 26.27 20.14
CA GLY A 150 -22.92 26.93 20.49
C GLY A 150 -21.65 26.09 20.26
N SER A 151 -21.76 24.86 19.75
CA SER A 151 -20.59 24.07 19.36
C SER A 151 -19.95 24.60 18.06
N PHE A 152 -18.62 24.48 17.95
CA PHE A 152 -17.89 24.80 16.72
C PHE A 152 -18.11 23.77 15.59
N TYR A 153 -18.53 22.55 15.94
CA TYR A 153 -18.96 21.52 15.00
C TYR A 153 -20.48 21.57 14.77
N LYS A 154 -20.92 21.10 13.60
CA LYS A 154 -22.34 21.05 13.21
C LYS A 154 -22.91 19.64 13.15
N ASP A 155 -22.06 18.66 12.83
CA ASP A 155 -22.41 17.26 12.57
C ASP A 155 -21.15 16.42 12.74
N LEU A 156 -21.23 15.31 13.49
CA LEU A 156 -20.14 14.35 13.70
C LEU A 156 -20.53 12.94 13.23
N VAL A 157 -21.54 12.84 12.36
CA VAL A 157 -21.91 11.60 11.68
C VAL A 157 -20.81 11.18 10.70
N GLY A 158 -20.44 9.90 10.71
CA GLY A 158 -19.31 9.36 9.93
C GLY A 158 -18.25 8.73 10.83
N GLY A 159 -17.05 8.50 10.29
CA GLY A 159 -15.92 7.96 11.04
C GLY A 159 -16.08 6.47 11.32
N TYR A 160 -15.26 5.96 12.23
CA TYR A 160 -15.19 4.55 12.58
C TYR A 160 -15.45 4.32 14.06
N TYR A 161 -16.09 3.20 14.38
CA TYR A 161 -16.06 2.65 15.73
C TYR A 161 -14.71 1.98 16.00
N ASP A 162 -14.19 2.16 17.20
CA ASP A 162 -12.81 1.81 17.51
C ASP A 162 -12.54 0.31 17.56
N ALA A 163 -13.37 -0.43 18.29
CA ALA A 163 -13.12 -1.84 18.58
C ALA A 163 -14.40 -2.67 18.56
N GLY A 164 -14.69 -3.40 19.64
CA GLY A 164 -15.94 -4.11 19.85
C GLY A 164 -17.12 -3.21 20.27
N ASP A 165 -16.81 -1.96 20.60
CA ASP A 165 -17.70 -0.90 21.04
C ASP A 165 -18.23 -0.05 19.87
N ALA A 166 -19.05 0.96 20.19
CA ALA A 166 -19.50 1.96 19.23
C ALA A 166 -19.00 3.37 19.61
N ILE A 167 -17.86 3.47 20.29
CA ILE A 167 -17.20 4.73 20.62
C ILE A 167 -16.30 5.14 19.44
N LYS A 168 -16.24 6.45 19.17
CA LYS A 168 -15.28 7.03 18.23
C LYS A 168 -14.14 7.64 19.04
N PHE A 169 -13.04 6.90 19.21
CA PHE A 169 -11.80 7.42 19.78
C PHE A 169 -10.94 7.99 18.66
N ASN A 170 -10.73 9.31 18.64
CA ASN A 170 -10.07 9.95 17.50
C ASN A 170 -8.57 9.69 17.45
N PHE A 171 -7.92 9.43 18.59
CA PHE A 171 -6.48 9.16 18.63
C PHE A 171 -6.08 7.84 17.92
N PRO A 172 -6.62 6.66 18.30
CA PRO A 172 -6.35 5.40 17.58
C PRO A 172 -6.94 5.39 16.17
N MET A 173 -8.06 6.10 15.92
CA MET A 173 -8.61 6.25 14.57
C MET A 173 -7.65 7.03 13.67
N ALA A 174 -7.06 8.11 14.16
CA ALA A 174 -6.10 8.91 13.41
C ALA A 174 -4.87 8.08 13.06
N TYR A 175 -4.30 7.37 14.05
CA TYR A 175 -3.23 6.41 13.82
C TYR A 175 -3.58 5.37 12.74
N ALA A 176 -4.77 4.78 12.80
CA ALA A 176 -5.21 3.80 11.80
C ALA A 176 -5.26 4.40 10.39
N MET A 177 -5.76 5.63 10.23
CA MET A 177 -5.80 6.31 8.93
C MET A 177 -4.41 6.71 8.44
N THR A 178 -3.50 7.10 9.33
CA THR A 178 -2.09 7.34 8.97
C THR A 178 -1.44 6.06 8.48
N MET A 179 -1.65 4.93 9.16
CA MET A 179 -1.10 3.63 8.77
C MET A 179 -1.63 3.11 7.43
N LEU A 180 -2.94 3.20 7.18
CA LEU A 180 -3.51 2.85 5.87
C LEU A 180 -2.99 3.78 4.78
N SER A 181 -2.84 5.07 5.06
CA SER A 181 -2.29 6.01 4.08
C SER A 181 -0.82 5.70 3.78
N TRP A 182 -0.03 5.40 4.81
CA TRP A 182 1.38 5.05 4.67
C TRP A 182 1.55 3.79 3.83
N SER A 183 0.78 2.74 4.09
CA SER A 183 0.85 1.51 3.30
C SER A 183 0.49 1.74 1.83
N VAL A 184 -0.49 2.60 1.54
CA VAL A 184 -0.84 2.96 0.15
C VAL A 184 0.28 3.76 -0.51
N ILE A 185 0.90 4.70 0.19
CA ILE A 185 2.00 5.51 -0.34
C ILE A 185 3.19 4.62 -0.72
N GLU A 186 3.51 3.62 0.08
CA GLU A 186 4.66 2.73 -0.16
C GLU A 186 4.34 1.62 -1.18
N TYR A 187 3.11 1.08 -1.15
CA TYR A 187 2.74 -0.15 -1.86
C TYR A 187 1.51 0.01 -2.77
N SER A 188 1.28 1.19 -3.34
CA SER A 188 0.12 1.46 -4.23
C SER A 188 0.00 0.43 -5.36
N ALA A 189 1.12 0.02 -5.96
CA ALA A 189 1.13 -0.98 -7.03
C ALA A 189 0.66 -2.37 -6.56
N LYS A 190 0.97 -2.75 -5.31
CA LYS A 190 0.53 -4.01 -4.74
C LYS A 190 -0.97 -4.01 -4.43
N TYR A 191 -1.50 -2.88 -3.95
CA TYR A 191 -2.94 -2.69 -3.81
C TYR A 191 -3.68 -2.75 -5.15
N GLU A 192 -3.09 -2.18 -6.20
CA GLU A 192 -3.64 -2.24 -7.57
C GLU A 192 -3.66 -3.68 -8.08
N ALA A 193 -2.55 -4.41 -7.92
CA ALA A 193 -2.45 -5.82 -8.31
C ALA A 193 -3.44 -6.72 -7.54
N ALA A 194 -3.70 -6.39 -6.27
CA ALA A 194 -4.71 -7.05 -5.45
C ALA A 194 -6.15 -6.61 -5.81
N GLY A 195 -6.36 -5.58 -6.64
CA GLY A 195 -7.69 -5.03 -6.91
C GLY A 195 -8.35 -4.30 -5.73
N GLU A 196 -7.54 -3.86 -4.76
CA GLU A 196 -7.98 -3.26 -3.49
C GLU A 196 -7.63 -1.77 -3.37
N LEU A 197 -6.93 -1.16 -4.34
CA LEU A 197 -6.51 0.25 -4.27
C LEU A 197 -7.68 1.22 -4.10
N THR A 198 -8.74 1.07 -4.91
CA THR A 198 -9.94 1.91 -4.78
C THR A 198 -10.59 1.76 -3.42
N HIS A 199 -10.72 0.51 -2.94
CA HIS A 199 -11.37 0.21 -1.68
C HIS A 199 -10.59 0.79 -0.48
N VAL A 200 -9.27 0.59 -0.40
CA VAL A 200 -8.46 1.18 0.69
C VAL A 200 -8.49 2.72 0.65
N LYS A 201 -8.50 3.34 -0.53
CA LYS A 201 -8.70 4.80 -0.67
C LYS A 201 -10.07 5.23 -0.15
N GLU A 202 -11.15 4.50 -0.46
CA GLU A 202 -12.48 4.81 0.09
C GLU A 202 -12.52 4.70 1.63
N LEU A 203 -11.79 3.74 2.21
CA LEU A 203 -11.68 3.60 3.67
C LEU A 203 -10.93 4.81 4.28
N ILE A 204 -9.78 5.18 3.71
CA ILE A 204 -9.03 6.37 4.17
C ILE A 204 -9.90 7.62 4.07
N LYS A 205 -10.58 7.80 2.93
CA LYS A 205 -11.46 8.95 2.69
C LYS A 205 -12.59 9.04 3.72
N TRP A 206 -13.17 7.92 4.11
CA TRP A 206 -14.23 7.86 5.12
C TRP A 206 -13.77 8.40 6.48
N GLY A 207 -12.55 8.06 6.90
CA GLY A 207 -11.94 8.56 8.13
C GLY A 207 -11.58 10.04 8.04
N THR A 208 -10.95 10.47 6.94
CA THR A 208 -10.52 11.86 6.79
C THR A 208 -11.70 12.83 6.57
N ASP A 209 -12.76 12.40 5.89
CA ASP A 209 -14.01 13.17 5.80
C ASP A 209 -14.62 13.41 7.19
N TYR A 210 -14.49 12.45 8.11
CA TYR A 210 -14.92 12.60 9.49
C TYR A 210 -13.99 13.54 10.27
N PHE A 211 -12.67 13.40 10.17
CA PHE A 211 -11.74 14.30 10.85
C PHE A 211 -11.95 15.77 10.46
N LEU A 212 -12.23 16.07 9.19
CA LEU A 212 -12.56 17.43 8.75
C LEU A 212 -13.83 18.01 9.40
N LYS A 213 -14.65 17.21 10.08
CA LYS A 213 -15.81 17.66 10.87
C LYS A 213 -15.49 17.90 12.35
N THR A 214 -14.35 17.39 12.84
CA THR A 214 -13.98 17.40 14.27
C THR A 214 -13.32 18.70 14.73
N PHE A 215 -13.13 19.65 13.82
CA PHE A 215 -12.65 21.01 14.06
C PHE A 215 -13.21 21.92 12.96
N ASN A 216 -13.07 23.24 13.11
CA ASN A 216 -13.43 24.16 12.04
C ASN A 216 -12.41 24.08 10.90
N SER A 217 -12.60 23.12 9.98
CA SER A 217 -11.67 22.85 8.88
C SER A 217 -11.60 23.95 7.81
N THR A 218 -12.44 24.98 7.91
CA THR A 218 -12.43 26.14 7.01
C THR A 218 -11.68 27.33 7.58
N ALA A 219 -11.37 27.32 8.88
CA ALA A 219 -10.56 28.36 9.51
C ALA A 219 -9.06 28.09 9.31
N ASP A 220 -8.25 29.14 9.47
CA ASP A 220 -6.78 29.06 9.47
C ASP A 220 -6.20 28.75 10.86
N SER A 221 -7.02 28.89 11.90
CA SER A 221 -6.68 28.53 13.29
C SER A 221 -7.93 28.05 14.02
N ILE A 222 -7.74 27.20 15.03
CA ILE A 222 -8.81 26.66 15.86
C ILE A 222 -8.43 26.76 17.33
N ASP A 223 -9.44 26.85 18.19
CA ASP A 223 -9.30 26.84 19.64
C ASP A 223 -9.71 25.50 20.26
N ASP A 224 -10.45 24.69 19.50
CA ASP A 224 -11.06 23.46 19.97
C ASP A 224 -10.95 22.34 18.92
N LEU A 225 -10.83 21.11 19.43
CA LEU A 225 -10.78 19.88 18.65
C LEU A 225 -11.62 18.81 19.34
N VAL A 226 -12.42 18.06 18.58
CA VAL A 226 -13.15 16.90 19.12
C VAL A 226 -12.19 15.75 19.33
N SER A 227 -12.14 15.21 20.54
CA SER A 227 -11.31 14.05 20.91
C SER A 227 -12.06 12.73 20.87
N GLN A 228 -13.37 12.75 21.15
CA GLN A 228 -14.16 11.53 21.29
C GLN A 228 -15.65 11.79 21.04
N VAL A 229 -16.36 10.78 20.52
CA VAL A 229 -17.82 10.73 20.51
C VAL A 229 -18.32 9.41 21.08
N GLY A 230 -19.18 9.50 22.10
CA GLY A 230 -19.57 8.37 22.94
C GLY A 230 -18.79 8.33 24.25
N SER A 231 -19.25 7.51 25.19
CA SER A 231 -18.61 7.28 26.49
C SER A 231 -18.75 5.80 26.84
N GLY A 232 -17.70 5.23 27.43
CA GLY A 232 -17.61 3.89 27.99
C GLY A 232 -17.33 3.88 29.49
N ASN A 233 -17.40 5.04 30.17
CA ASN A 233 -17.09 5.13 31.59
C ASN A 233 -18.03 4.25 32.44
N THR A 234 -17.45 3.31 33.18
CA THR A 234 -18.17 2.41 34.09
C THR A 234 -17.59 2.42 35.51
N ASP A 235 -16.77 3.42 35.83
CA ASP A 235 -16.15 3.60 37.14
C ASP A 235 -17.18 3.69 38.28
N ASP A 236 -16.75 3.34 39.49
CA ASP A 236 -17.56 3.36 40.72
C ASP A 236 -18.87 2.56 40.62
N GLY A 237 -18.92 1.58 39.71
CA GLY A 237 -20.12 0.81 39.42
C GLY A 237 -21.20 1.64 38.71
N ASN A 238 -20.83 2.72 38.01
CA ASN A 238 -21.77 3.56 37.28
C ASN A 238 -22.58 2.71 36.29
N THR A 239 -23.90 2.73 36.48
CA THR A 239 -24.88 2.01 35.65
C THR A 239 -25.62 2.91 34.67
N ASP A 240 -25.22 4.18 34.55
CA ASP A 240 -25.76 5.10 33.56
C ASP A 240 -25.59 4.49 32.17
N PRO A 241 -26.65 4.42 31.36
CA PRO A 241 -26.57 3.86 30.02
C PRO A 241 -25.49 4.56 29.18
N ASN A 242 -24.46 3.80 28.84
CA ASN A 242 -23.34 4.20 27.99
C ASN A 242 -22.87 3.00 27.17
N ASP A 243 -21.86 3.18 26.31
CA ASP A 243 -21.46 2.16 25.34
C ASP A 243 -20.92 0.88 26.00
N HIS A 244 -20.16 0.99 27.08
CA HIS A 244 -19.56 -0.17 27.75
C HIS A 244 -20.51 -0.85 28.73
N TYR A 245 -21.45 -0.10 29.30
CA TYR A 245 -22.54 -0.68 30.10
C TYR A 245 -23.58 -1.41 29.22
N CYS A 246 -23.96 -0.81 28.09
CA CYS A 246 -24.96 -1.34 27.18
C CYS A 246 -24.35 -2.30 26.15
N TRP A 247 -25.03 -3.41 25.84
CA TRP A 247 -24.59 -4.30 24.76
C TRP A 247 -25.58 -4.24 23.60
N MET A 248 -25.44 -3.24 22.73
CA MET A 248 -26.41 -2.95 21.68
C MET A 248 -25.79 -2.98 20.29
N ARG A 249 -26.59 -3.30 19.27
CA ARG A 249 -26.16 -3.06 17.88
C ARG A 249 -25.97 -1.55 17.70
N PRO A 250 -24.95 -1.11 16.94
CA PRO A 250 -24.77 0.32 16.66
C PRO A 250 -26.03 0.98 16.09
N GLU A 251 -26.82 0.25 15.31
CA GLU A 251 -28.06 0.74 14.69
C GLU A 251 -29.21 0.94 15.69
N ASP A 252 -29.14 0.32 16.87
CA ASP A 252 -30.20 0.36 17.88
C ASP A 252 -29.91 1.30 19.05
N MET A 253 -28.69 1.87 19.13
CA MET A 253 -28.23 2.70 20.25
C MET A 253 -29.27 3.76 20.62
N ASP A 254 -29.65 3.79 21.90
CA ASP A 254 -30.63 4.73 22.46
C ASP A 254 -30.10 5.51 23.69
N TYR A 255 -28.88 5.20 24.13
CA TYR A 255 -28.17 5.96 25.16
C TYR A 255 -27.53 7.25 24.61
N LYS A 256 -27.25 8.20 25.51
CA LYS A 256 -26.60 9.46 25.14
C LYS A 256 -25.18 9.21 24.66
N ARG A 257 -24.80 9.82 23.54
CA ARG A 257 -23.45 9.76 22.96
C ARG A 257 -22.79 11.13 23.07
N PRO A 258 -22.16 11.47 24.21
CA PRO A 258 -21.58 12.79 24.42
C PRO A 258 -20.41 13.03 23.47
N VAL A 259 -20.19 14.29 23.11
CA VAL A 259 -18.99 14.74 22.40
C VAL A 259 -18.00 15.28 23.43
N THR A 260 -16.77 14.77 23.42
CA THR A 260 -15.68 15.29 24.24
C THR A 260 -14.76 16.12 23.35
N THR A 261 -14.41 17.32 23.81
CA THR A 261 -13.53 18.24 23.12
C THR A 261 -12.28 18.52 23.96
N CYS A 262 -11.21 18.97 23.31
CA CYS A 262 -10.08 19.59 23.96
C CYS A 262 -9.90 21.02 23.43
N ASN A 263 -9.75 21.98 24.36
CA ASN A 263 -9.54 23.40 24.07
C ASN A 263 -8.06 23.83 24.19
N GLY A 264 -7.17 22.84 24.11
CA GLY A 264 -5.74 22.94 24.37
C GLY A 264 -5.25 21.71 25.14
N GLY A 265 -3.93 21.51 25.18
CA GLY A 265 -3.35 20.42 25.97
C GLY A 265 -3.54 19.02 25.39
N CYS A 266 -3.81 18.89 24.09
CA CYS A 266 -4.03 17.61 23.39
C CYS A 266 -3.12 17.48 22.16
N SER A 267 -1.82 17.72 22.37
CA SER A 267 -0.80 17.78 21.31
C SER A 267 -0.62 16.47 20.55
N ASP A 268 -0.63 15.36 21.28
CA ASP A 268 -0.56 13.99 20.77
C ASP A 268 -1.69 13.72 19.77
N LEU A 269 -2.95 13.89 20.20
CA LEU A 269 -4.11 13.75 19.34
C LEU A 269 -4.04 14.67 18.12
N ALA A 270 -3.75 15.95 18.34
CA ALA A 270 -3.69 16.93 17.27
C ALA A 270 -2.60 16.61 16.23
N ALA A 271 -1.41 16.21 16.68
CA ALA A 271 -0.31 15.87 15.79
C ALA A 271 -0.52 14.54 15.04
N GLU A 272 -1.19 13.55 15.65
CA GLU A 272 -1.60 12.33 14.94
C GLU A 272 -2.72 12.59 13.92
N MET A 273 -3.71 13.42 14.26
CA MET A 273 -4.73 13.83 13.28
C MET A 273 -4.13 14.63 12.11
N ALA A 274 -3.14 15.48 12.38
CA ALA A 274 -2.39 16.14 11.34
C ALA A 274 -1.60 15.15 10.47
N ALA A 275 -0.97 14.12 11.08
CA ALA A 275 -0.29 13.05 10.36
C ALA A 275 -1.27 12.33 9.40
N ALA A 276 -2.44 11.94 9.90
CA ALA A 276 -3.46 11.25 9.13
C ALA A 276 -3.95 12.06 7.92
N LEU A 277 -4.25 13.36 8.13
CA LEU A 277 -4.68 14.26 7.06
C LEU A 277 -3.54 14.52 6.06
N ALA A 278 -2.31 14.74 6.54
CA ALA A 278 -1.13 14.98 5.70
C ALA A 278 -0.78 13.75 4.84
N SER A 279 -0.70 12.55 5.42
CA SER A 279 -0.45 11.31 4.68
C SER A 279 -1.57 11.03 3.68
N ALA A 280 -2.83 11.21 4.06
CA ALA A 280 -3.95 11.02 3.13
C ALA A 280 -3.91 12.01 1.97
N SER A 281 -3.43 13.25 2.19
CA SER A 281 -3.31 14.23 1.11
C SER A 281 -2.37 13.77 -0.02
N ILE A 282 -1.34 12.98 0.31
CA ILE A 282 -0.42 12.37 -0.65
C ILE A 282 -1.13 11.24 -1.41
N VAL A 283 -1.89 10.38 -0.71
CA VAL A 283 -2.72 9.32 -1.33
C VAL A 283 -3.72 9.88 -2.35
N PHE A 284 -4.27 11.07 -2.06
CA PHE A 284 -5.24 11.76 -2.91
C PHE A 284 -4.64 12.86 -3.78
N LYS A 285 -3.32 12.88 -4.02
CA LYS A 285 -2.65 13.93 -4.82
C LYS A 285 -3.30 14.20 -6.18
N ASP A 286 -3.87 13.16 -6.81
CA ASP A 286 -4.54 13.27 -8.12
C ASP A 286 -5.90 14.00 -8.02
N ASN A 287 -6.54 13.96 -6.85
CA ASN A 287 -7.68 14.83 -6.53
C ASN A 287 -7.16 16.10 -5.83
N LYS A 288 -6.70 17.05 -6.65
CA LYS A 288 -6.04 18.28 -6.17
C LYS A 288 -6.89 19.08 -5.17
N GLU A 289 -8.21 19.16 -5.36
CA GLU A 289 -9.09 19.89 -4.45
C GLU A 289 -9.14 19.22 -3.07
N TYR A 290 -9.38 17.91 -3.05
CA TYR A 290 -9.44 17.15 -1.80
C TYR A 290 -8.08 17.10 -1.09
N SER A 291 -7.00 16.88 -1.84
CA SER A 291 -5.63 16.90 -1.31
C SER A 291 -5.30 18.24 -0.66
N LYS A 292 -5.60 19.38 -1.30
CA LYS A 292 -5.42 20.72 -0.71
C LYS A 292 -6.24 20.91 0.56
N LYS A 293 -7.49 20.44 0.57
CA LYS A 293 -8.36 20.49 1.76
C LYS A 293 -7.75 19.71 2.93
N LEU A 294 -7.20 18.53 2.66
CA LEU A 294 -6.53 17.70 3.67
C LEU A 294 -5.24 18.36 4.18
N VAL A 295 -4.39 18.88 3.29
CA VAL A 295 -3.18 19.63 3.68
C VAL A 295 -3.54 20.84 4.54
N HIS A 296 -4.59 21.59 4.17
CA HIS A 296 -5.07 22.72 4.96
C HIS A 296 -5.47 22.29 6.36
N GLY A 297 -6.35 21.29 6.48
CA GLY A 297 -6.75 20.75 7.77
C GLY A 297 -5.56 20.25 8.61
N ALA A 298 -4.60 19.56 7.98
CA ALA A 298 -3.39 19.09 8.65
C ALA A 298 -2.55 20.25 9.24
N LYS A 299 -2.37 21.35 8.49
CA LYS A 299 -1.67 22.55 8.97
C LYS A 299 -2.36 23.15 10.20
N VAL A 300 -3.68 23.32 10.12
CA VAL A 300 -4.49 23.93 11.20
C VAL A 300 -4.38 23.11 12.49
N VAL A 301 -4.58 21.80 12.41
CA VAL A 301 -4.56 20.92 13.59
C VAL A 301 -3.15 20.76 14.14
N TYR A 302 -2.12 20.65 13.28
CA TYR A 302 -0.73 20.61 13.73
C TYR A 302 -0.34 21.89 14.48
N GLN A 303 -0.71 23.06 13.95
CA GLN A 303 -0.46 24.34 14.59
C GLN A 303 -1.15 24.43 15.96
N PHE A 304 -2.42 24.02 16.05
CA PHE A 304 -3.17 23.94 17.31
C PHE A 304 -2.45 23.07 18.36
N GLY A 305 -2.02 21.86 17.98
CA GLY A 305 -1.28 20.97 18.87
C GLY A 305 0.08 21.52 19.33
N ARG A 306 0.73 22.34 18.51
CA ARG A 306 2.04 22.94 18.81
C ARG A 306 1.96 24.16 19.72
N THR A 307 0.91 24.97 19.61
CA THR A 307 0.74 26.21 20.39
C THR A 307 0.21 25.92 21.80
N ARG A 308 -0.69 24.94 21.97
CA ARG A 308 -1.29 24.60 23.28
C ARG A 308 -0.87 23.20 23.72
N ARG A 309 0.34 23.10 24.29
CA ARG A 309 0.97 21.80 24.55
C ARG A 309 0.38 21.03 25.71
N GLY A 310 0.22 19.72 25.56
CA GLY A 310 -0.20 18.80 26.62
C GLY A 310 -0.60 17.43 26.08
N ARG A 311 -0.94 16.50 26.98
CA ARG A 311 -1.46 15.19 26.61
C ARG A 311 -2.99 15.19 26.63
N TYR A 312 -3.64 14.68 25.58
CA TYR A 312 -5.10 14.69 25.49
C TYR A 312 -5.79 13.82 26.56
N SER A 313 -5.05 12.88 27.16
CA SER A 313 -5.49 12.00 28.24
C SER A 313 -5.03 12.45 29.63
N ALA A 314 -4.64 13.72 29.79
CA ALA A 314 -4.20 14.23 31.09
C ALA A 314 -5.36 14.34 32.10
N GLY A 315 -5.02 14.25 33.40
CA GLY A 315 -5.97 14.44 34.49
C GLY A 315 -7.03 13.34 34.57
N THR A 316 -8.29 13.74 34.67
CA THR A 316 -9.45 12.84 34.81
C THR A 316 -10.16 12.57 33.48
N ALA A 317 -9.50 12.84 32.35
CA ALA A 317 -10.06 12.59 31.02
C ALA A 317 -10.39 11.11 30.86
N GLU A 318 -11.59 10.80 30.36
CA GLU A 318 -12.04 9.41 30.15
C GLU A 318 -11.09 8.63 29.22
N SER A 319 -10.48 9.32 28.24
CA SER A 319 -9.48 8.75 27.34
C SER A 319 -8.32 8.08 28.08
N SER A 320 -7.93 8.55 29.27
CA SER A 320 -6.85 7.94 30.07
C SER A 320 -7.13 6.49 30.50
N LYS A 321 -8.39 6.05 30.47
CA LYS A 321 -8.80 4.69 30.84
C LYS A 321 -8.72 3.71 29.67
N PHE A 322 -8.84 4.23 28.45
CA PHE A 322 -8.95 3.42 27.24
C PHE A 322 -7.70 3.57 26.37
N TYR A 323 -7.35 4.82 26.04
CA TYR A 323 -6.24 5.21 25.20
C TYR A 323 -5.39 6.24 25.92
N ASN A 324 -4.69 5.81 26.96
CA ASN A 324 -3.80 6.71 27.68
C ASN A 324 -2.57 7.06 26.84
N SER A 325 -2.33 8.35 26.66
CA SER A 325 -1.13 8.88 26.03
C SER A 325 0.07 8.86 26.98
N SER A 326 1.17 8.28 26.52
CA SER A 326 2.46 8.30 27.22
C SER A 326 3.13 9.67 27.15
N MET A 327 3.19 10.28 25.97
CA MET A 327 3.75 11.61 25.71
C MET A 327 3.24 12.15 24.37
N TYR A 328 3.75 13.31 23.93
CA TYR A 328 3.35 13.94 22.66
C TYR A 328 4.54 14.31 21.76
N TRP A 329 5.77 14.03 22.19
CA TRP A 329 6.99 14.51 21.52
C TRP A 329 7.29 13.69 20.27
N ASP A 330 7.02 12.39 20.33
CA ASP A 330 7.08 11.49 19.19
C ASP A 330 5.98 11.78 18.17
N GLU A 331 4.75 12.15 18.57
CA GLU A 331 3.74 12.64 17.62
C GLU A 331 4.17 13.92 16.93
N PHE A 332 4.91 14.81 17.58
CA PHE A 332 5.45 16.00 16.89
C PHE A 332 6.49 15.64 15.83
N ILE A 333 7.36 14.65 16.07
CA ILE A 333 8.31 14.19 15.05
C ILE A 333 7.55 13.48 13.92
N TRP A 334 6.62 12.60 14.27
CA TRP A 334 5.77 11.84 13.34
C TRP A 334 4.90 12.73 12.46
N GLY A 335 4.07 13.57 13.07
CA GLY A 335 3.22 14.54 12.39
C GLY A 335 4.05 15.55 11.60
N GLY A 336 5.15 16.05 12.17
CA GLY A 336 6.05 16.97 11.45
C GLY A 336 6.70 16.34 10.21
N ALA A 337 7.06 15.04 10.26
CA ALA A 337 7.57 14.32 9.09
C ALA A 337 6.51 14.22 7.98
N TRP A 338 5.28 13.83 8.33
CA TRP A 338 4.17 13.79 7.37
C TRP A 338 3.82 15.17 6.81
N MET A 339 3.85 16.21 7.65
CA MET A 339 3.66 17.60 7.22
C MET A 339 4.74 18.04 6.23
N TYR A 340 6.00 17.66 6.46
CA TYR A 340 7.08 17.92 5.50
C TYR A 340 6.82 17.21 4.17
N TYR A 341 6.49 15.92 4.18
CA TYR A 341 6.21 15.16 2.95
C TYR A 341 4.99 15.68 2.18
N ALA A 342 3.94 16.10 2.88
CA ALA A 342 2.72 16.60 2.25
C ALA A 342 2.85 18.04 1.70
N THR A 343 3.78 18.85 2.24
CA THR A 343 3.85 20.29 1.92
C THR A 343 5.15 20.73 1.26
N GLY A 344 6.22 19.96 1.39
CA GLY A 344 7.58 20.38 1.03
C GLY A 344 8.14 21.52 1.89
N ASN A 345 7.41 21.97 2.93
CA ASN A 345 7.83 23.11 3.73
C ASN A 345 8.96 22.70 4.70
N VAL A 346 10.15 23.23 4.43
CA VAL A 346 11.38 22.95 5.17
C VAL A 346 11.30 23.32 6.66
N THR A 347 10.39 24.20 7.08
CA THR A 347 10.23 24.53 8.51
C THR A 347 9.85 23.31 9.35
N TYR A 348 9.08 22.36 8.77
CA TYR A 348 8.77 21.10 9.43
C TYR A 348 9.99 20.20 9.56
N LEU A 349 10.79 20.08 8.50
CA LEU A 349 12.03 19.32 8.53
C LEU A 349 13.03 19.90 9.55
N ASN A 350 13.21 21.21 9.55
CA ASN A 350 14.01 21.94 10.53
C ASN A 350 13.58 21.66 11.96
N LEU A 351 12.26 21.59 12.22
CA LEU A 351 11.73 21.32 13.56
C LEU A 351 12.02 19.89 13.99
N ILE A 352 11.66 18.88 13.18
CA ILE A 352 11.74 17.46 13.57
C ILE A 352 13.17 16.92 13.61
N THR A 353 14.12 17.64 13.00
CA THR A 353 15.55 17.34 13.05
C THR A 353 16.30 18.14 14.12
N GLN A 354 15.60 18.78 15.05
CA GLN A 354 16.26 19.38 16.21
C GLN A 354 16.69 18.30 17.22
N PRO A 355 17.93 18.35 17.74
CA PRO A 355 18.38 17.41 18.76
C PRO A 355 17.51 17.38 20.02
N THR A 356 16.91 18.51 20.38
CA THR A 356 15.98 18.64 21.52
C THR A 356 14.69 17.85 21.31
N MET A 357 14.15 17.84 20.09
CA MET A 357 12.96 17.04 19.74
C MET A 357 13.27 15.55 19.89
N ALA A 358 14.39 15.09 19.31
CA ALA A 358 14.85 13.72 19.43
C ALA A 358 15.04 13.30 20.91
N LYS A 359 15.67 14.17 21.72
CA LYS A 359 15.87 13.93 23.14
C LYS A 359 14.56 13.78 23.91
N HIS A 360 13.60 14.68 23.71
CA HIS A 360 12.32 14.64 24.41
C HIS A 360 11.44 13.47 23.98
N ALA A 361 11.50 13.09 22.71
CA ALA A 361 10.79 11.91 22.18
C ALA A 361 11.41 10.58 22.61
N GLY A 362 12.49 10.59 23.41
CA GLY A 362 13.10 9.37 23.91
C GLY A 362 14.08 8.70 22.94
N ALA A 363 14.52 9.37 21.87
CA ALA A 363 15.36 8.76 20.84
C ALA A 363 16.65 8.15 21.39
N PHE A 364 17.24 8.78 22.40
CA PHE A 364 18.49 8.36 23.04
C PHE A 364 18.31 7.45 24.26
N TRP A 365 17.09 7.00 24.55
CA TRP A 365 16.78 6.17 25.72
C TRP A 365 16.70 4.68 25.37
N GLY A 366 17.13 3.81 26.27
CA GLY A 366 17.19 2.35 26.06
C GLY A 366 16.12 1.51 26.76
N GLY A 367 14.99 2.13 27.15
CA GLY A 367 13.95 1.52 28.00
C GLY A 367 13.32 0.24 27.43
N PRO A 368 12.54 -0.52 28.23
CA PRO A 368 11.97 -1.81 27.82
C PRO A 368 11.05 -1.71 26.60
N TYR A 369 10.36 -0.58 26.43
CA TYR A 369 9.46 -0.30 25.29
C TYR A 369 10.15 0.45 24.13
N TYR A 370 11.46 0.69 24.20
CA TYR A 370 12.18 1.30 23.07
C TYR A 370 12.13 0.39 21.84
N GLY A 371 11.73 0.95 20.69
CA GLY A 371 11.50 0.21 19.46
C GLY A 371 10.09 -0.33 19.30
N VAL A 372 9.20 -0.17 20.29
CA VAL A 372 7.79 -0.59 20.17
C VAL A 372 6.97 0.50 19.48
N PHE A 373 6.53 0.25 18.26
CA PHE A 373 5.65 1.13 17.50
C PHE A 373 4.17 0.80 17.73
N SER A 374 3.35 1.81 18.02
CA SER A 374 1.93 1.65 18.33
C SER A 374 1.12 2.93 18.06
N TRP A 375 -0.19 2.88 18.36
CA TRP A 375 -1.05 4.07 18.37
C TRP A 375 -0.65 5.11 19.42
N ASP A 376 0.16 4.74 20.42
CA ASP A 376 0.65 5.62 21.50
C ASP A 376 2.11 6.05 21.29
N ASN A 377 2.96 5.20 20.71
CA ASN A 377 4.38 5.51 20.49
C ASN A 377 4.73 5.48 19.01
N LYS A 378 5.07 6.64 18.44
CA LYS A 378 5.38 6.83 17.02
C LYS A 378 6.86 6.89 16.70
N LEU A 379 7.73 6.86 17.71
CA LEU A 379 9.14 7.16 17.55
C LEU A 379 9.83 6.25 16.52
N ALA A 380 9.61 4.93 16.63
CA ALA A 380 10.21 3.97 15.70
C ALA A 380 9.71 4.15 14.26
N GLY A 381 8.43 4.47 14.07
CA GLY A 381 7.87 4.80 12.76
C GLY A 381 8.43 6.11 12.19
N ALA A 382 8.53 7.15 13.03
CA ALA A 382 9.08 8.45 12.64
C ALA A 382 10.57 8.36 12.28
N GLN A 383 11.36 7.59 13.04
CA GLN A 383 12.77 7.30 12.74
C GLN A 383 12.91 6.58 11.40
N LEU A 384 12.05 5.61 11.10
CA LEU A 384 12.06 4.92 9.81
C LEU A 384 11.69 5.86 8.64
N LEU A 385 10.66 6.69 8.81
CA LEU A 385 10.31 7.71 7.82
C LEU A 385 11.46 8.68 7.55
N LEU A 386 12.19 9.11 8.58
CA LEU A 386 13.32 10.03 8.40
C LEU A 386 14.58 9.31 7.88
N SER A 387 14.74 8.03 8.19
CA SER A 387 15.74 7.17 7.55
C SER A 387 15.52 7.08 6.05
N ARG A 388 14.26 7.00 5.62
CA ARG A 388 13.89 7.06 4.20
C ARG A 388 14.38 8.33 3.52
N LEU A 389 14.10 9.49 4.13
CA LEU A 389 14.53 10.79 3.63
C LEU A 389 16.05 10.82 3.44
N ARG A 390 16.78 10.30 4.42
CA ARG A 390 18.24 10.20 4.36
C ARG A 390 18.70 9.31 3.20
N LEU A 391 18.13 8.11 3.06
CA LEU A 391 18.55 7.13 2.05
C LEU A 391 18.29 7.60 0.61
N PHE A 392 17.15 8.26 0.34
CA PHE A 392 16.77 8.59 -1.04
C PHE A 392 17.01 10.03 -1.45
N LEU A 393 16.92 10.99 -0.52
CA LEU A 393 17.10 12.41 -0.84
C LEU A 393 18.38 13.00 -0.27
N SER A 394 18.91 12.44 0.83
CA SER A 394 20.18 12.86 1.44
C SER A 394 20.34 14.40 1.55
N PRO A 395 19.46 15.09 2.32
CA PRO A 395 19.41 16.56 2.34
C PRO A 395 20.66 17.25 2.93
N GLY A 396 21.61 16.50 3.51
CA GLY A 396 22.87 17.05 4.00
C GLY A 396 22.72 17.97 5.22
N TYR A 397 23.64 18.93 5.35
CA TYR A 397 23.63 19.90 6.45
C TYR A 397 22.42 20.86 6.35
N PRO A 398 21.75 21.21 7.47
CA PRO A 398 22.05 20.87 8.87
C PRO A 398 21.39 19.56 9.38
N TYR A 399 20.71 18.81 8.52
CA TYR A 399 19.83 17.70 8.90
C TYR A 399 20.57 16.38 9.16
N GLU A 400 21.70 16.17 8.48
CA GLU A 400 22.39 14.87 8.41
C GLU A 400 22.70 14.25 9.78
N GLU A 401 23.04 15.06 10.80
CA GLU A 401 23.39 14.54 12.12
C GLU A 401 22.22 13.76 12.77
N ILE A 402 21.03 14.37 12.80
CA ILE A 402 19.84 13.74 13.38
C ILE A 402 19.28 12.66 12.44
N LEU A 403 19.33 12.86 11.13
CA LEU A 403 18.91 11.82 10.18
C LEU A 403 19.77 10.55 10.29
N ARG A 404 21.09 10.70 10.42
CA ARG A 404 22.01 9.57 10.66
C ARG A 404 21.73 8.90 12.00
N THR A 405 21.46 9.69 13.02
CA THR A 405 21.10 9.18 14.36
C THR A 405 19.83 8.32 14.29
N PHE A 406 18.77 8.82 13.66
CA PHE A 406 17.52 8.08 13.48
C PHE A 406 17.70 6.83 12.62
N HIS A 407 18.55 6.89 11.59
CA HIS A 407 18.91 5.70 10.81
C HIS A 407 19.61 4.64 11.66
N ASN A 408 20.62 5.02 12.44
CA ASN A 408 21.32 4.08 13.33
C ASN A 408 20.39 3.48 14.39
N GLN A 409 19.50 4.30 14.96
CA GLN A 409 18.50 3.83 15.92
C GLN A 409 17.50 2.87 15.28
N THR A 410 17.06 3.15 14.05
CA THR A 410 16.22 2.23 13.27
C THR A 410 16.95 0.90 13.08
N SER A 411 18.23 0.90 12.68
CA SER A 411 19.02 -0.33 12.56
C SER A 411 19.08 -1.11 13.88
N ILE A 412 19.28 -0.44 15.02
CA ILE A 412 19.29 -1.07 16.35
C ILE A 412 17.93 -1.68 16.69
N VAL A 413 16.82 -0.99 16.38
CA VAL A 413 15.47 -1.51 16.57
C VAL A 413 15.25 -2.76 15.71
N MET A 414 15.67 -2.76 14.45
CA MET A 414 15.58 -3.94 13.58
C MET A 414 16.39 -5.12 14.10
N CYS A 415 17.58 -4.87 14.65
CA CYS A 415 18.35 -5.91 15.35
C CYS A 415 17.56 -6.48 16.53
N SER A 416 16.91 -5.63 17.34
CA SER A 416 16.16 -6.07 18.52
C SER A 416 15.00 -7.04 18.21
N TYR A 417 14.50 -7.03 16.98
CA TYR A 417 13.46 -7.95 16.50
C TYR A 417 13.98 -9.34 16.14
N LEU A 418 15.29 -9.56 16.06
CA LEU A 418 15.86 -10.87 15.72
C LEU A 418 15.98 -11.76 16.97
N PRO A 419 15.81 -13.09 16.84
CA PRO A 419 15.78 -14.01 17.97
C PRO A 419 17.11 -14.14 18.71
N VAL A 420 18.22 -13.77 18.06
CA VAL A 420 19.56 -13.77 18.68
C VAL A 420 19.72 -12.65 19.71
N PHE A 421 18.85 -11.63 19.71
CA PHE A 421 18.87 -10.55 20.69
C PHE A 421 17.80 -10.75 21.77
N ASN A 422 18.21 -10.65 23.03
CA ASN A 422 17.35 -10.85 24.19
C ASN A 422 16.56 -9.58 24.60
N LYS A 423 16.33 -8.65 23.67
CA LYS A 423 15.61 -7.40 23.97
C LYS A 423 14.11 -7.63 24.18
N PHE A 424 13.50 -8.46 23.33
CA PHE A 424 12.10 -8.86 23.43
C PHE A 424 12.01 -10.37 23.59
N ASN A 425 11.17 -10.80 24.54
CA ASN A 425 10.85 -12.20 24.72
C ASN A 425 10.04 -12.72 23.54
N ARG A 426 9.97 -14.04 23.42
CA ARG A 426 9.12 -14.74 22.47
C ARG A 426 8.35 -15.83 23.20
N THR A 427 7.11 -16.01 22.78
CA THR A 427 6.31 -17.19 23.16
C THR A 427 6.96 -18.47 22.62
N ASN A 428 6.52 -19.63 23.10
CA ASN A 428 7.03 -20.91 22.62
C ASN A 428 6.69 -21.14 21.14
N GLY A 429 5.60 -20.54 20.65
CA GLY A 429 5.22 -20.56 19.24
C GLY A 429 5.97 -19.56 18.35
N GLY A 430 6.85 -18.72 18.91
CA GLY A 430 7.69 -17.79 18.17
C GLY A 430 7.12 -16.38 17.96
N LEU A 431 5.95 -16.07 18.53
CA LEU A 431 5.40 -14.71 18.56
C LEU A 431 6.28 -13.79 19.43
N ILE A 432 6.68 -12.64 18.91
CA ILE A 432 7.44 -11.62 19.64
C ILE A 432 6.57 -10.88 20.67
N GLU A 433 7.08 -10.71 21.89
CA GLU A 433 6.36 -10.10 23.02
C GLU A 433 6.77 -8.64 23.23
N LEU A 434 6.39 -7.77 22.28
CA LEU A 434 6.67 -6.32 22.32
C LEU A 434 5.93 -5.59 23.46
N ASN A 435 4.86 -6.20 23.98
CA ASN A 435 4.08 -5.71 25.11
C ASN A 435 4.50 -6.36 26.45
N HIS A 436 5.63 -7.07 26.49
CA HIS A 436 6.20 -7.69 27.69
C HIS A 436 5.24 -8.67 28.41
N GLY A 437 4.47 -9.43 27.62
CA GLY A 437 3.55 -10.45 28.12
C GLY A 437 2.22 -9.91 28.65
N ALA A 438 1.95 -8.62 28.46
CA ALA A 438 0.62 -8.03 28.67
C ALA A 438 -0.41 -8.58 27.65
N PRO A 439 -1.71 -8.31 27.84
CA PRO A 439 -2.73 -8.66 26.83
C PRO A 439 -2.56 -7.94 25.49
N GLN A 440 -3.27 -8.44 24.47
CA GLN A 440 -3.35 -7.86 23.12
C GLN A 440 -2.01 -7.73 22.36
N PRO A 441 -1.17 -8.78 22.28
CA PRO A 441 0.18 -8.68 21.69
C PRO A 441 0.19 -8.52 20.16
N LEU A 442 -0.87 -8.93 19.46
CA LEU A 442 -0.83 -9.01 17.99
C LEU A 442 -0.72 -7.64 17.31
N GLN A 443 -1.31 -6.59 17.87
CA GLN A 443 -1.21 -5.23 17.32
C GLN A 443 0.23 -4.75 17.21
N TYR A 444 1.08 -5.09 18.19
CA TYR A 444 2.48 -4.71 18.18
C TYR A 444 3.28 -5.59 17.23
N SER A 445 2.94 -6.88 17.15
CA SER A 445 3.62 -7.84 16.27
C SER A 445 3.44 -7.51 14.79
N VAL A 446 2.22 -7.11 14.37
CA VAL A 446 1.98 -6.68 12.99
C VAL A 446 2.68 -5.36 12.66
N ASN A 447 2.75 -4.43 13.62
CA ASN A 447 3.49 -3.18 13.46
C ASN A 447 4.99 -3.45 13.27
N ALA A 448 5.59 -4.32 14.09
CA ALA A 448 7.00 -4.70 13.94
C ALA A 448 7.27 -5.43 12.62
N ALA A 449 6.36 -6.34 12.21
CA ALA A 449 6.46 -7.01 10.92
C ALA A 449 6.44 -6.00 9.75
N PHE A 450 5.54 -5.02 9.80
CA PHE A 450 5.47 -3.96 8.79
C PHE A 450 6.75 -3.11 8.75
N LEU A 451 7.23 -2.61 9.90
CA LEU A 451 8.45 -1.79 9.95
C LEU A 451 9.69 -2.57 9.48
N ALA A 452 9.79 -3.85 9.82
CA ALA A 452 10.89 -4.72 9.39
C ALA A 452 10.89 -4.93 7.87
N THR A 453 9.73 -5.25 7.27
CA THR A 453 9.60 -5.39 5.81
C THR A 453 9.89 -4.07 5.11
N LEU A 454 9.37 -2.96 5.63
CA LEU A 454 9.56 -1.65 5.00
C LEU A 454 11.01 -1.18 5.07
N TYR A 455 11.73 -1.42 6.18
CA TYR A 455 13.15 -1.11 6.26
C TYR A 455 13.98 -2.01 5.32
N SER A 456 13.64 -3.30 5.21
CA SER A 456 14.23 -4.18 4.19
C SER A 456 14.04 -3.60 2.79
N ASP A 457 12.82 -3.19 2.46
CA ASP A 457 12.51 -2.60 1.15
C ASP A 457 13.28 -1.29 0.91
N TYR A 458 13.50 -0.48 1.94
CA TYR A 458 14.29 0.74 1.83
C TYR A 458 15.76 0.45 1.53
N LEU A 459 16.34 -0.54 2.21
CA LEU A 459 17.72 -0.97 1.97
C LEU A 459 17.87 -1.56 0.57
N ASP A 460 16.97 -2.46 0.17
CA ASP A 460 16.96 -3.05 -1.18
C ASP A 460 16.81 -1.97 -2.27
N ALA A 461 15.91 -0.99 -2.04
CA ALA A 461 15.71 0.15 -2.93
C ALA A 461 16.91 1.13 -2.97
N ALA A 462 17.75 1.15 -1.94
CA ALA A 462 18.97 1.93 -1.87
C ALA A 462 20.22 1.11 -2.27
N ASP A 463 20.02 -0.04 -2.95
CA ASP A 463 21.07 -0.97 -3.37
C ASP A 463 22.01 -1.37 -2.21
N THR A 464 21.45 -1.44 -1.00
CA THR A 464 22.14 -1.80 0.24
C THR A 464 21.73 -3.23 0.63
N PRO A 465 22.63 -4.23 0.52
CA PRO A 465 22.25 -5.65 0.63
C PRO A 465 21.88 -6.13 2.04
N GLY A 466 22.02 -5.27 3.06
CA GLY A 466 21.81 -5.62 4.46
C GLY A 466 22.25 -4.54 5.42
N TRP A 467 22.30 -4.85 6.71
CA TRP A 467 22.77 -3.92 7.74
C TRP A 467 23.55 -4.67 8.83
N TYR A 468 24.25 -3.91 9.66
CA TYR A 468 25.05 -4.46 10.75
C TYR A 468 24.29 -4.42 12.07
N CYS A 469 24.35 -5.51 12.81
CA CYS A 469 23.95 -5.59 14.21
C CYS A 469 25.19 -5.87 15.07
N GLY A 470 25.84 -4.80 15.54
CA GLY A 470 27.16 -4.90 16.16
C GLY A 470 28.19 -5.39 15.12
N PRO A 471 28.98 -6.44 15.40
CA PRO A 471 29.97 -6.94 14.46
C PRO A 471 29.38 -7.81 13.33
N ASN A 472 28.11 -8.21 13.42
CA ASN A 472 27.50 -9.19 12.53
C ASN A 472 26.69 -8.51 11.42
N PHE A 473 26.93 -8.93 10.18
CA PHE A 473 26.16 -8.50 9.02
C PHE A 473 24.94 -9.41 8.81
N TYR A 474 23.77 -8.81 8.51
CA TYR A 474 22.54 -9.50 8.18
C TYR A 474 22.01 -9.01 6.83
N SER A 475 21.61 -9.93 5.95
CA SER A 475 20.94 -9.59 4.69
C SER A 475 19.54 -9.06 4.92
N THR A 476 19.04 -8.23 4.00
CA THR A 476 17.67 -7.69 4.03
C THR A 476 16.60 -8.78 4.16
N SER A 477 16.82 -9.95 3.55
CA SER A 477 15.94 -11.13 3.64
C SER A 477 15.63 -11.58 5.08
N VAL A 478 16.55 -11.37 6.03
CA VAL A 478 16.36 -11.76 7.44
C VAL A 478 15.19 -11.00 8.09
N LEU A 479 14.97 -9.73 7.73
CA LEU A 479 13.81 -8.97 8.22
C LEU A 479 12.52 -9.43 7.59
N ARG A 480 12.55 -9.82 6.31
CA ARG A 480 11.38 -10.40 5.65
C ARG A 480 11.02 -11.74 6.28
N ASP A 481 12.00 -12.58 6.61
CA ASP A 481 11.78 -13.84 7.32
C ASP A 481 11.18 -13.62 8.71
N PHE A 482 11.68 -12.64 9.45
CA PHE A 482 11.07 -12.22 10.71
C PHE A 482 9.61 -11.78 10.49
N ALA A 483 9.34 -10.86 9.56
CA ALA A 483 7.99 -10.37 9.31
C ALA A 483 7.04 -11.50 8.90
N ARG A 484 7.46 -12.39 7.98
CA ARG A 484 6.71 -13.60 7.60
C ARG A 484 6.42 -14.49 8.79
N SER A 485 7.40 -14.71 9.68
CA SER A 485 7.18 -15.55 10.87
C SER A 485 6.05 -15.01 11.76
N GLN A 486 5.94 -13.68 11.91
CA GLN A 486 4.91 -13.05 12.74
C GLN A 486 3.53 -13.06 12.05
N ILE A 487 3.47 -12.77 10.75
CA ILE A 487 2.21 -12.80 9.99
C ILE A 487 1.71 -14.24 9.80
N ASP A 488 2.59 -15.19 9.49
CA ASP A 488 2.23 -16.61 9.41
C ASP A 488 1.71 -17.14 10.75
N TYR A 489 2.32 -16.72 11.87
CA TYR A 489 1.82 -17.04 13.21
C TYR A 489 0.37 -16.56 13.38
N ILE A 490 0.05 -15.34 12.96
CA ILE A 490 -1.31 -14.78 12.99
C ILE A 490 -2.25 -15.54 12.06
N LEU A 491 -1.79 -15.96 10.88
CA LEU A 491 -2.60 -16.65 9.88
C LEU A 491 -2.78 -18.16 10.17
N GLY A 492 -2.09 -18.71 11.17
CA GLY A 492 -2.36 -20.04 11.73
C GLY A 492 -1.15 -20.93 11.99
N LYS A 493 0.06 -20.49 11.66
CA LYS A 493 1.33 -21.19 11.97
C LYS A 493 1.74 -20.96 13.42
N ASN A 494 0.86 -21.36 14.33
CA ASN A 494 1.03 -21.24 15.78
C ASN A 494 0.67 -22.57 16.48
N PRO A 495 1.00 -22.75 17.77
CA PRO A 495 0.73 -23.98 18.51
C PRO A 495 -0.76 -24.40 18.53
N ARG A 496 -1.69 -23.45 18.31
CA ARG A 496 -3.14 -23.73 18.25
C ARG A 496 -3.63 -24.15 16.86
N LYS A 497 -2.77 -24.08 15.83
CA LYS A 497 -3.09 -24.31 14.41
C LYS A 497 -4.35 -23.56 13.99
N MET A 498 -4.42 -22.28 14.39
CA MET A 498 -5.64 -21.48 14.32
C MET A 498 -5.30 -20.06 13.87
N SER A 499 -5.97 -19.57 12.83
CA SER A 499 -5.86 -18.18 12.42
C SER A 499 -6.43 -17.27 13.51
N TYR A 500 -5.75 -16.17 13.81
CA TYR A 500 -6.26 -15.06 14.62
C TYR A 500 -6.93 -13.97 13.75
N LEU A 501 -6.92 -14.13 12.42
CA LEU A 501 -7.70 -13.34 11.48
C LEU A 501 -9.04 -14.05 11.20
N VAL A 502 -10.14 -13.42 11.62
CA VAL A 502 -11.49 -13.98 11.51
C VAL A 502 -11.88 -14.17 10.04
N GLY A 503 -12.33 -15.38 9.71
CA GLY A 503 -12.71 -15.76 8.34
C GLY A 503 -11.55 -16.15 7.43
N PHE A 504 -10.31 -16.21 7.94
CA PHE A 504 -9.14 -16.75 7.22
C PHE A 504 -8.80 -18.16 7.71
N GLY A 505 -8.44 -19.05 6.77
CA GLY A 505 -8.18 -20.46 7.06
C GLY A 505 -9.43 -21.25 7.49
N THR A 506 -9.22 -22.49 7.95
CA THR A 506 -10.31 -23.40 8.35
C THR A 506 -10.70 -23.28 9.82
N LYS A 507 -9.82 -22.73 10.67
CA LYS A 507 -10.02 -22.57 12.11
C LYS A 507 -9.67 -21.14 12.53
N TYR A 508 -10.66 -20.40 13.04
CA TYR A 508 -10.54 -19.01 13.47
C TYR A 508 -11.56 -18.71 14.61
N PRO A 509 -11.43 -17.58 15.35
CA PRO A 509 -12.30 -17.26 16.48
C PRO A 509 -13.74 -17.03 16.04
N LYS A 510 -14.70 -17.55 16.81
CA LYS A 510 -16.13 -17.44 16.53
C LYS A 510 -16.88 -16.60 17.57
N HIS A 511 -16.24 -16.27 18.70
CA HIS A 511 -16.82 -15.52 19.80
C HIS A 511 -16.11 -14.18 19.99
N VAL A 512 -15.96 -13.43 18.90
CA VAL A 512 -15.30 -12.10 18.89
C VAL A 512 -16.05 -11.13 19.81
N HIS A 513 -15.32 -10.40 20.67
CA HIS A 513 -15.85 -9.33 21.52
C HIS A 513 -16.28 -8.14 20.65
N HIS A 514 -17.44 -8.23 20.01
CA HIS A 514 -17.92 -7.21 19.09
C HIS A 514 -19.45 -7.16 19.07
N ARG A 515 -20.02 -6.01 19.49
CA ARG A 515 -21.47 -5.84 19.68
C ARG A 515 -22.27 -6.13 18.42
N GLY A 516 -21.94 -5.47 17.31
CA GLY A 516 -22.63 -5.66 16.02
C GLY A 516 -22.50 -7.08 15.45
N ALA A 517 -21.44 -7.82 15.82
CA ALA A 517 -21.21 -9.18 15.33
C ALA A 517 -21.98 -10.21 16.16
N SER A 518 -22.05 -9.98 17.48
CA SER A 518 -22.66 -10.88 18.45
C SER A 518 -24.21 -10.87 18.45
N ILE A 519 -24.82 -9.79 17.96
CA ILE A 519 -26.28 -9.64 17.94
C ILE A 519 -26.80 -9.91 16.52
N PRO A 520 -27.76 -10.83 16.32
CA PRO A 520 -28.23 -11.21 14.99
C PRO A 520 -28.88 -10.02 14.29
N LYS A 521 -28.72 -9.90 12.97
CA LYS A 521 -29.48 -8.91 12.17
C LYS A 521 -30.92 -9.41 11.97
N ASN A 522 -31.78 -9.13 12.93
CA ASN A 522 -33.22 -9.43 12.87
C ASN A 522 -34.03 -8.14 13.03
N LYS A 523 -35.35 -8.21 12.75
CA LYS A 523 -36.27 -7.07 12.90
C LYS A 523 -36.59 -6.73 14.38
N VAL A 524 -35.78 -7.21 15.33
CA VAL A 524 -36.01 -7.06 16.77
C VAL A 524 -34.99 -6.08 17.33
N LYS A 525 -35.42 -4.91 17.79
CA LYS A 525 -34.56 -3.95 18.50
C LYS A 525 -34.24 -4.49 19.91
N TYR A 526 -32.96 -4.51 20.28
CA TYR A 526 -32.52 -4.85 21.64
C TYR A 526 -32.14 -3.57 22.39
N ASN A 527 -32.73 -3.36 23.57
CA ASN A 527 -32.35 -2.25 24.45
C ASN A 527 -31.01 -2.52 25.17
N CYS A 528 -30.52 -1.53 25.91
CA CYS A 528 -29.23 -1.54 26.62
C CYS A 528 -28.86 -2.88 27.29
N LYS A 529 -29.72 -3.40 28.18
CA LYS A 529 -29.50 -4.68 28.90
C LYS A 529 -29.98 -5.89 28.13
N GLY A 530 -30.95 -5.73 27.23
CA GLY A 530 -31.53 -6.81 26.43
C GLY A 530 -30.53 -7.52 25.53
N GLY A 531 -29.42 -6.86 25.18
CA GLY A 531 -28.33 -7.49 24.45
C GLY A 531 -27.26 -8.18 25.29
N TRP A 532 -27.30 -8.08 26.64
CA TRP A 532 -26.39 -8.87 27.51
C TRP A 532 -26.54 -10.37 27.28
N LYS A 533 -27.75 -10.85 26.94
CA LYS A 533 -27.96 -12.25 26.54
C LYS A 533 -27.10 -12.68 25.34
N TRP A 534 -26.77 -11.76 24.44
CA TRP A 534 -25.90 -12.01 23.30
C TRP A 534 -24.43 -11.91 23.68
N ARG A 535 -24.07 -10.96 24.56
CA ARG A 535 -22.74 -10.87 25.18
C ARG A 535 -22.37 -12.19 25.87
N ASP A 536 -23.28 -12.69 26.70
CA ASP A 536 -23.06 -13.82 27.61
C ASP A 536 -23.36 -15.19 26.97
N SER A 537 -23.83 -15.19 25.71
CA SER A 537 -24.16 -16.41 24.96
C SER A 537 -22.94 -17.29 24.73
N LYS A 538 -23.07 -18.60 24.96
CA LYS A 538 -22.06 -19.60 24.58
C LYS A 538 -22.09 -19.98 23.10
N LYS A 539 -23.06 -19.46 22.34
CA LYS A 539 -23.13 -19.70 20.88
C LYS A 539 -22.15 -18.78 20.15
N PRO A 540 -21.64 -19.21 18.98
CA PRO A 540 -20.90 -18.35 18.05
C PRO A 540 -21.61 -17.03 17.76
N ASN A 541 -20.85 -16.01 17.39
CA ASN A 541 -21.43 -14.77 16.84
C ASN A 541 -22.29 -15.11 15.61
N PRO A 542 -23.55 -14.64 15.55
CA PRO A 542 -24.43 -14.90 14.41
C PRO A 542 -23.94 -14.22 13.13
N ASN A 543 -23.20 -13.12 13.25
CA ASN A 543 -22.57 -12.45 12.12
C ASN A 543 -21.05 -12.63 12.20
N THR A 544 -20.45 -13.22 11.17
CA THR A 544 -18.98 -13.30 11.06
C THR A 544 -18.43 -11.92 10.70
N ILE A 545 -17.61 -11.35 11.59
CA ILE A 545 -16.86 -10.12 11.32
C ILE A 545 -15.57 -10.46 10.57
N GLU A 546 -15.72 -10.78 9.29
CA GLU A 546 -14.59 -11.12 8.41
C GLU A 546 -13.51 -10.04 8.46
N GLY A 547 -12.25 -10.46 8.60
CA GLY A 547 -11.11 -9.55 8.62
C GLY A 547 -10.72 -9.01 9.98
N ALA A 548 -11.53 -9.22 11.02
CA ALA A 548 -11.16 -8.80 12.36
C ALA A 548 -9.93 -9.59 12.85
N MET A 549 -8.85 -8.88 13.19
CA MET A 549 -7.73 -9.48 13.91
C MET A 549 -8.04 -9.38 15.40
N VAL A 550 -8.23 -10.52 16.06
CA VAL A 550 -8.45 -10.52 17.50
C VAL A 550 -7.18 -10.09 18.25
N ALA A 551 -7.31 -9.67 19.51
CA ALA A 551 -6.20 -9.31 20.38
C ALA A 551 -5.08 -10.37 20.45
N GLY A 552 -5.44 -11.65 20.44
CA GLY A 552 -4.52 -12.77 20.29
C GLY A 552 -4.20 -13.52 21.58
N PRO A 553 -3.14 -14.34 21.60
CA PRO A 553 -2.85 -15.24 22.71
C PRO A 553 -2.17 -14.55 23.90
N ASP A 554 -2.06 -15.26 25.02
CA ASP A 554 -1.18 -14.91 26.13
C ASP A 554 0.27 -15.33 25.87
N LYS A 555 1.17 -14.96 26.80
CA LYS A 555 2.62 -15.25 26.75
C LYS A 555 3.02 -16.72 26.63
N ARG A 556 2.08 -17.66 26.78
CA ARG A 556 2.31 -19.11 26.67
C ARG A 556 1.59 -19.72 25.47
N ASP A 557 1.28 -18.91 24.45
CA ASP A 557 0.48 -19.32 23.28
C ASP A 557 -0.94 -19.78 23.67
N GLY A 558 -1.40 -19.38 24.86
CA GLY A 558 -2.73 -19.66 25.35
C GLY A 558 -3.76 -18.78 24.66
N PHE A 559 -4.85 -19.33 24.15
CA PHE A 559 -5.96 -18.56 23.57
C PHE A 559 -7.30 -19.10 24.02
N ARG A 560 -8.22 -18.20 24.39
CA ARG A 560 -9.59 -18.52 24.80
C ARG A 560 -10.58 -17.72 23.95
N ASP A 561 -11.30 -18.42 23.07
CA ASP A 561 -12.36 -17.84 22.23
C ASP A 561 -13.63 -17.59 23.06
N VAL A 562 -13.59 -16.58 23.92
CA VAL A 562 -14.69 -16.21 24.83
C VAL A 562 -15.02 -14.75 24.64
N ARG A 563 -16.26 -14.46 24.22
CA ARG A 563 -16.73 -13.11 23.89
C ARG A 563 -16.55 -12.09 25.00
N MET A 564 -16.77 -12.45 26.26
CA MET A 564 -16.59 -11.51 27.36
C MET A 564 -15.12 -11.18 27.63
N ASN A 565 -14.19 -11.95 27.08
CA ASN A 565 -12.77 -11.78 27.32
C ASN A 565 -12.13 -10.96 26.20
N TYR A 566 -12.24 -9.64 26.32
CA TYR A 566 -11.71 -8.67 25.36
C TYR A 566 -10.18 -8.80 25.20
N ASN A 567 -9.45 -9.19 26.25
CA ASN A 567 -8.00 -9.43 26.20
C ASN A 567 -7.54 -10.44 25.14
N TYR A 568 -8.40 -11.39 24.75
CA TYR A 568 -8.11 -12.36 23.70
C TYR A 568 -8.89 -12.08 22.40
N THR A 569 -10.14 -11.62 22.51
CA THR A 569 -11.11 -11.68 21.39
C THR A 569 -11.53 -10.33 20.84
N GLU A 570 -11.04 -9.21 21.38
CA GLU A 570 -11.37 -7.88 20.88
C GLU A 570 -10.47 -7.48 19.70
N PRO A 571 -11.05 -7.10 18.55
CA PRO A 571 -10.33 -6.46 17.46
C PRO A 571 -10.35 -4.93 17.62
N THR A 572 -9.32 -4.25 17.12
CA THR A 572 -9.23 -2.77 17.17
C THR A 572 -8.85 -2.19 15.80
N LEU A 573 -9.27 -0.96 15.50
CA LEU A 573 -8.83 -0.22 14.31
C LEU A 573 -7.31 -0.13 14.22
N ALA A 574 -6.65 0.22 15.32
CA ALA A 574 -5.20 0.38 15.36
C ALA A 574 -4.46 -0.92 15.01
N GLY A 575 -4.87 -2.05 15.59
CA GLY A 575 -4.25 -3.35 15.29
C GLY A 575 -4.52 -3.81 13.86
N ASN A 576 -5.75 -3.66 13.37
CA ASN A 576 -6.11 -4.03 12.01
C ASN A 576 -5.43 -3.17 10.93
N ALA A 577 -5.11 -1.90 11.22
CA ALA A 577 -4.38 -1.03 10.30
C ALA A 577 -2.92 -1.50 10.13
N GLY A 578 -2.26 -1.86 11.23
CA GLY A 578 -0.94 -2.50 11.19
C GLY A 578 -0.94 -3.82 10.45
N LEU A 579 -1.99 -4.65 10.63
CA LEU A 579 -2.15 -5.89 9.88
C LEU A 579 -2.26 -5.64 8.37
N VAL A 580 -3.11 -4.69 7.94
CA VAL A 580 -3.26 -4.34 6.53
C VAL A 580 -1.92 -3.89 5.93
N ALA A 581 -1.18 -3.04 6.66
CA ALA A 581 0.12 -2.55 6.23
C ALA A 581 1.15 -3.69 6.08
N ALA A 582 1.22 -4.61 7.05
CA ALA A 582 2.12 -5.76 6.98
C ALA A 582 1.75 -6.76 5.87
N LEU A 583 0.45 -7.02 5.67
CA LEU A 583 -0.04 -7.93 4.64
C LEU A 583 0.31 -7.42 3.24
N VAL A 584 0.01 -6.16 2.93
CA VAL A 584 0.35 -5.60 1.61
C VAL A 584 1.86 -5.54 1.39
N ALA A 585 2.65 -5.27 2.44
CA ALA A 585 4.10 -5.26 2.34
C ALA A 585 4.67 -6.64 1.95
N LEU A 586 4.07 -7.73 2.44
CA LEU A 586 4.47 -9.12 2.13
C LEU A 586 3.77 -9.73 0.90
N SER A 587 2.66 -9.14 0.43
CA SER A 587 1.94 -9.60 -0.76
C SER A 587 2.79 -9.51 -2.03
N GLY A 588 2.55 -10.43 -2.97
CA GLY A 588 3.11 -10.38 -4.32
C GLY A 588 4.62 -10.64 -4.44
N GLU A 589 5.29 -11.16 -3.39
CA GLU A 589 6.75 -11.40 -3.42
C GLU A 589 7.23 -12.44 -4.45
N ALA A 590 6.34 -13.33 -4.91
CA ALA A 590 6.67 -14.35 -5.91
C ALA A 590 6.75 -13.79 -7.35
N GLU A 591 6.21 -12.60 -7.59
CA GLU A 591 6.23 -11.90 -8.87
C GLU A 591 7.19 -10.72 -8.75
N ALA A 592 8.05 -10.48 -9.75
CA ALA A 592 9.10 -9.45 -9.73
C ALA A 592 8.59 -7.98 -9.67
N THR A 593 7.35 -7.77 -9.22
CA THR A 593 6.62 -6.50 -9.05
C THR A 593 6.86 -5.85 -7.68
N GLY A 594 7.64 -6.48 -6.80
CA GLY A 594 7.80 -6.15 -5.38
C GLY A 594 8.65 -4.93 -4.98
N LYS A 595 8.73 -3.86 -5.77
CA LYS A 595 9.47 -2.64 -5.38
C LYS A 595 8.55 -1.61 -4.73
N ILE A 596 9.00 -0.98 -3.65
CA ILE A 596 8.33 0.18 -3.05
C ILE A 596 8.30 1.36 -4.01
N ASP A 597 7.27 2.21 -3.91
CA ASP A 597 7.23 3.48 -4.61
C ASP A 597 8.22 4.46 -3.96
N LYS A 598 9.31 4.79 -4.66
CA LYS A 598 10.34 5.72 -4.18
C LYS A 598 9.87 7.18 -4.19
N ASN A 599 8.97 7.54 -5.10
CA ASN A 599 8.78 8.92 -5.55
C ASN A 599 7.53 9.57 -4.97
N THR A 600 6.42 8.82 -4.81
CA THR A 600 5.13 9.42 -4.44
C THR A 600 5.17 10.19 -3.13
N ILE A 601 5.88 9.70 -2.12
CA ILE A 601 6.00 10.40 -0.82
C ILE A 601 6.72 11.76 -0.92
N PHE A 602 7.56 11.95 -1.94
CA PHE A 602 8.32 13.17 -2.15
C PHE A 602 7.67 14.11 -3.18
N SER A 603 6.44 13.83 -3.64
CA SER A 603 5.83 14.59 -4.73
C SER A 603 5.64 16.09 -4.46
N ALA A 604 5.56 16.49 -3.19
CA ALA A 604 5.48 17.90 -2.78
C ALA A 604 6.82 18.46 -2.28
N VAL A 605 7.86 17.63 -2.15
CA VAL A 605 9.18 18.05 -1.67
C VAL A 605 9.95 18.69 -2.84
N PRO A 606 10.40 19.95 -2.72
CA PRO A 606 11.17 20.59 -3.78
C PRO A 606 12.51 19.88 -3.98
N PRO A 607 13.09 19.92 -5.19
CA PRO A 607 14.45 19.42 -5.43
C PRO A 607 15.43 20.09 -4.47
N LEU A 608 16.19 19.28 -3.73
CA LEU A 608 17.16 19.77 -2.73
C LEU A 608 18.45 20.29 -3.38
N PHE A 609 18.69 19.93 -4.63
CA PHE A 609 19.83 20.35 -5.43
C PHE A 609 19.33 21.02 -6.72
N PRO A 610 20.07 22.01 -7.26
CA PRO A 610 19.75 22.56 -8.57
C PRO A 610 19.76 21.45 -9.61
N THR A 611 18.75 21.44 -10.49
CA THR A 611 18.71 20.51 -11.62
C THR A 611 19.99 20.70 -12.44
N PRO A 612 20.68 19.61 -12.85
CA PRO A 612 21.81 19.73 -13.76
C PRO A 612 21.38 20.55 -15.00
N PRO A 613 22.25 21.40 -15.54
CA PRO A 613 21.93 22.09 -16.78
C PRO A 613 21.59 21.06 -17.87
N PRO A 614 20.68 21.38 -18.80
CA PRO A 614 20.39 20.48 -19.91
C PRO A 614 21.69 20.11 -20.63
N PRO A 615 21.81 18.88 -21.17
CA PRO A 615 22.99 18.49 -21.93
C PRO A 615 23.23 19.52 -23.04
N PRO A 616 24.51 19.87 -23.33
CA PRO A 616 24.81 20.78 -24.41
C PRO A 616 24.15 20.28 -25.70
N ALA A 617 23.65 21.19 -26.52
CA ALA A 617 23.06 20.84 -27.80
C ALA A 617 24.02 19.91 -28.57
N PRO A 618 23.52 18.86 -29.26
CA PRO A 618 24.37 17.98 -30.06
C PRO A 618 25.27 18.84 -30.94
N TRP A 619 26.58 18.68 -30.77
CA TRP A 619 27.56 19.39 -31.58
C TRP A 619 27.26 19.05 -33.04
N LYS A 620 26.89 20.06 -33.83
CA LYS A 620 26.76 19.93 -35.28
C LYS A 620 28.13 20.28 -35.86
N PRO A 621 28.82 19.31 -36.49
CA PRO A 621 30.09 19.54 -37.16
C PRO A 621 30.01 20.62 -38.24
#